data_AF-A0A117NAB0-F1
#
_entry.id   AF-A0A117NAB0-F1
#
_cell.length_a   1.000
_cell.length_b   1.000
_cell.length_c   1.000
_cell.angle_alpha   90.00
_cell.angle_beta   90.00
_cell.angle_gamma   90.00
#
_symmetry.space_group_name_H-M   'P 1'
#
loop_
_entity.id
_entity.type
_entity.pdbx_description
1 polymer ?
#
loop_
_entity_poly.entity_id
_entity_poly.type
_entity_poly.pdbx_seq_one_letter_code
_entity_poly.pdbx_strand_id
1 'polypeptide(L)'
;MQSLGNSESSKPSAYNSAAGKFSLFRISGPGMMVFIIAFVVAVIFAANQNDVVGWIVAIIAGFWLALASFVVFSIQKAAKKAGAKLTEAQNAFNAAAGLAPSPGSADSGSTRLVEVRREADEVRDMKLDHSFKIVQVQVRVVEQERAKGAASDQDTIRRALETIEITATNARDMIKSSGGADEPVSGTIVD
;
A
#
# COMPACT_ATOMS: atom_id res chain seq x y z
N MET A 1 -31.04 63.48 11.74
CA MET A 1 -31.48 63.13 10.37
C MET A 1 -30.99 61.72 10.10
N GLN A 2 -31.74 60.69 10.50
CA GLN A 2 -32.77 60.00 9.72
C GLN A 2 -32.21 59.29 8.47
N SER A 3 -32.04 57.97 8.63
CA SER A 3 -32.32 56.83 7.74
C SER A 3 -32.47 57.06 6.23
N LEU A 4 -31.92 56.11 5.45
CA LEU A 4 -32.57 55.22 4.44
C LEU A 4 -31.45 54.75 3.47
N GLY A 5 -31.32 53.50 3.04
CA GLY A 5 -32.26 52.40 3.09
C GLY A 5 -31.62 51.06 2.74
N ASN A 6 -32.43 50.05 3.01
CA ASN A 6 -32.28 48.62 2.84
C ASN A 6 -32.30 48.24 1.34
N SER A 7 -31.43 47.31 0.92
CA SER A 7 -31.65 46.47 -0.27
C SER A 7 -31.28 45.03 0.09
N GLU A 8 -32.31 44.24 0.39
CA GLU A 8 -32.26 42.78 0.35
C GLU A 8 -32.00 42.29 -1.08
N SER A 9 -31.48 41.05 -1.18
CA SER A 9 -31.42 40.15 -2.35
C SER A 9 -30.03 39.93 -2.95
N SER A 10 -29.33 38.90 -2.45
CA SER A 10 -29.09 37.69 -3.27
C SER A 10 -28.46 36.58 -2.42
N LYS A 11 -29.09 35.42 -2.49
CA LYS A 11 -28.75 34.15 -1.84
C LYS A 11 -27.30 33.74 -2.17
N PRO A 12 -26.50 33.22 -1.23
CA PRO A 12 -25.37 32.39 -1.61
C PRO A 12 -25.92 31.01 -2.02
N SER A 13 -25.74 30.72 -3.30
CA SER A 13 -26.05 29.47 -3.98
C SER A 13 -25.54 28.27 -3.19
N ALA A 14 -26.44 27.31 -2.99
CA ALA A 14 -26.12 25.97 -2.56
C ALA A 14 -25.14 25.33 -3.54
N TYR A 15 -23.85 25.37 -3.22
CA TYR A 15 -22.90 24.44 -3.82
C TYR A 15 -23.12 23.10 -3.12
N ASN A 16 -23.89 22.24 -3.77
CA ASN A 16 -23.96 20.82 -3.45
C ASN A 16 -22.56 20.21 -3.61
N SER A 17 -21.73 20.34 -2.59
CA SER A 17 -20.62 19.42 -2.37
C SER A 17 -21.22 18.11 -1.88
N ALA A 18 -21.80 17.35 -2.81
CA ALA A 18 -21.99 15.92 -2.64
C ALA A 18 -20.60 15.26 -2.65
N ALA A 19 -19.82 15.51 -1.60
CA ALA A 19 -18.72 14.67 -1.20
C ALA A 19 -19.38 13.36 -0.73
N GLY A 20 -19.61 12.46 -1.69
CA GLY A 20 -19.91 11.06 -1.46
C GLY A 20 -18.74 10.42 -0.72
N LYS A 21 -18.65 10.69 0.58
CA LYS A 21 -17.94 9.87 1.55
C LYS A 21 -18.67 8.55 1.59
N PHE A 22 -18.30 7.63 0.70
CA PHE A 22 -18.60 6.21 0.89
C PHE A 22 -17.80 5.75 2.11
N SER A 23 -18.40 6.00 3.28
CA SER A 23 -18.05 5.37 4.55
C SER A 23 -18.40 3.89 4.42
N LEU A 24 -17.48 3.14 3.82
CA LEU A 24 -17.56 1.69 3.62
C LEU A 24 -17.22 0.90 4.90
N PHE A 25 -17.41 1.51 6.07
CA PHE A 25 -17.20 0.85 7.34
C PHE A 25 -18.30 1.19 8.33
N ARG A 26 -18.81 0.12 8.95
CA ARG A 26 -19.76 0.07 10.08
C ARG A 26 -21.24 0.08 9.72
N ILE A 27 -21.67 -0.98 9.05
CA ILE A 27 -22.87 -1.75 9.43
C ILE A 27 -22.59 -3.21 9.07
N SER A 28 -21.84 -3.90 9.93
CA SER A 28 -22.11 -5.32 10.14
C SER A 28 -23.30 -5.34 11.10
N GLY A 29 -24.50 -5.23 10.53
CA GLY A 29 -25.72 -5.22 11.31
C GLY A 29 -25.97 -6.61 11.91
N PRO A 30 -26.63 -6.71 13.08
CA PRO A 30 -27.03 -7.98 13.67
C PRO A 30 -27.85 -8.85 12.70
N GLY A 31 -28.50 -8.24 11.70
CA GLY A 31 -29.18 -8.95 10.62
C GLY A 31 -28.28 -9.88 9.80
N MET A 32 -27.02 -9.50 9.54
CA MET A 32 -26.10 -10.38 8.77
C MET A 32 -25.79 -11.66 9.55
N MET A 33 -25.63 -11.58 10.87
CA MET A 33 -25.43 -12.74 11.73
C MET A 33 -26.65 -13.68 11.69
N VAL A 34 -27.86 -13.12 11.71
CA VAL A 34 -29.11 -13.90 11.61
C VAL A 34 -29.22 -14.61 10.25
N PHE A 35 -28.88 -13.94 9.15
CA PHE A 35 -28.87 -14.56 7.82
C PHE A 35 -27.84 -15.69 7.71
N ILE A 36 -26.65 -15.50 8.27
CA ILE A 36 -25.62 -16.55 8.30
C ILE A 36 -26.12 -17.77 9.10
N ILE A 37 -26.71 -17.55 10.28
CA ILE A 37 -27.25 -18.64 11.10
C ILE A 37 -28.40 -19.35 10.38
N ALA A 38 -29.35 -18.60 9.79
CA ALA A 38 -30.47 -19.18 9.04
C ALA A 38 -29.99 -19.98 7.82
N PHE A 39 -28.98 -19.49 7.12
CA PHE A 39 -28.35 -20.19 6.00
C PHE A 39 -27.69 -21.50 6.44
N VAL A 40 -26.93 -21.48 7.54
CA VAL A 40 -26.31 -22.70 8.11
C VAL A 40 -27.38 -23.72 8.50
N VAL A 41 -28.47 -23.29 9.14
CA VAL A 41 -29.59 -24.17 9.51
C VAL A 41 -30.27 -24.78 8.27
N ALA A 42 -30.51 -23.98 7.23
CA ALA A 42 -31.09 -24.47 5.97
C ALA A 42 -30.19 -25.51 5.29
N VAL A 43 -28.87 -25.30 5.29
CA VAL A 43 -27.89 -26.24 4.76
C VAL A 43 -27.90 -27.56 5.54
N ILE A 44 -27.94 -27.51 6.87
CA ILE A 44 -28.01 -28.71 7.72
C ILE A 44 -29.31 -29.48 7.48
N PHE A 45 -30.44 -28.78 7.33
CA PHE A 45 -31.73 -29.41 7.09
C PHE A 45 -31.81 -30.05 5.68
N ALA A 46 -31.22 -29.40 4.67
CA ALA A 46 -31.08 -29.97 3.33
C ALA A 46 -30.19 -31.22 3.32
N ALA A 47 -29.09 -31.21 4.07
CA ALA A 47 -28.19 -32.37 4.20
C ALA A 47 -28.85 -33.55 4.95
N ASN A 48 -29.75 -33.28 5.89
CA ASN A 48 -30.41 -34.29 6.73
C ASN A 48 -31.52 -35.08 6.00
N GLN A 49 -32.04 -34.61 4.87
CA GLN A 49 -33.05 -35.36 4.10
C GLN A 49 -32.49 -36.48 3.21
N ASN A 50 -31.19 -36.80 3.31
CA ASN A 50 -30.52 -37.80 2.45
C ASN A 50 -30.73 -37.55 0.94
N ASP A 51 -30.91 -36.29 0.56
CA ASP A 51 -30.99 -35.86 -0.84
C ASP A 51 -29.60 -35.41 -1.31
N VAL A 52 -29.16 -35.96 -2.45
CA VAL A 52 -27.86 -35.68 -3.08
C VAL A 52 -27.69 -34.19 -3.33
N VAL A 53 -28.78 -33.49 -3.64
CA VAL A 53 -28.79 -32.03 -3.86
C VAL A 53 -28.40 -31.27 -2.59
N GLY A 54 -28.89 -31.70 -1.43
CA GLY A 54 -28.58 -31.07 -0.14
C GLY A 54 -27.10 -31.20 0.24
N TRP A 55 -26.50 -32.36 -0.02
CA TRP A 55 -25.07 -32.59 0.22
C TRP A 55 -24.18 -31.75 -0.70
N ILE A 56 -24.56 -31.59 -1.98
CA ILE A 56 -23.82 -30.73 -2.93
C ILE A 56 -23.85 -29.28 -2.45
N VAL A 57 -25.02 -28.77 -2.08
CA VAL A 57 -25.17 -27.40 -1.57
C VAL A 57 -24.38 -27.21 -0.27
N ALA A 58 -24.39 -28.20 0.63
CA ALA A 58 -23.65 -28.15 1.88
C ALA A 58 -22.13 -28.07 1.68
N ILE A 59 -21.57 -28.86 0.75
CA ILE A 59 -20.14 -28.82 0.43
C ILE A 59 -19.75 -27.47 -0.16
N ILE A 60 -20.53 -26.96 -1.13
CA ILE A 60 -20.25 -25.67 -1.78
C ILE A 60 -20.35 -24.53 -0.75
N ALA A 61 -21.39 -24.53 0.08
CA ALA A 61 -21.55 -23.55 1.15
C ALA A 61 -20.40 -23.61 2.17
N GLY A 62 -20.01 -24.81 2.60
CA GLY A 62 -18.90 -25.03 3.51
C GLY A 62 -17.57 -24.53 2.93
N PHE A 63 -17.34 -24.75 1.64
CA PHE A 63 -16.17 -24.24 0.94
C PHE A 63 -16.11 -22.70 0.96
N TRP A 64 -17.21 -22.02 0.62
CA TRP A 64 -17.28 -20.56 0.65
C TRP A 64 -17.09 -19.99 2.05
N LEU A 65 -17.66 -20.64 3.07
CA LEU A 65 -17.52 -20.23 4.45
C LEU A 65 -16.08 -20.41 4.96
N ALA A 66 -15.42 -21.51 4.58
CA ALA A 66 -14.01 -21.74 4.88
C ALA A 66 -13.11 -20.69 4.20
N LEU A 67 -13.37 -20.36 2.93
CA LEU A 67 -12.64 -19.35 2.19
C LEU A 67 -12.82 -17.96 2.82
N ALA A 68 -14.05 -17.57 3.15
CA ALA A 68 -14.34 -16.31 3.83
C ALA A 68 -13.64 -16.23 5.20
N SER A 69 -13.71 -17.32 5.98
CA SER A 69 -13.03 -17.41 7.27
C SER A 69 -11.52 -17.28 7.12
N PHE A 70 -10.93 -17.96 6.13
CA PHE A 70 -9.50 -17.89 5.84
C PHE A 70 -9.05 -16.47 5.52
N VAL A 71 -9.80 -15.73 4.70
CA VAL A 71 -9.52 -14.32 4.38
C VAL A 71 -9.63 -13.43 5.62
N VAL A 72 -10.66 -13.61 6.44
CA VAL A 72 -10.80 -12.82 7.69
C VAL A 72 -9.65 -13.13 8.65
N PHE A 73 -9.30 -14.39 8.84
CA PHE A 73 -8.19 -14.79 9.70
C PHE A 73 -6.83 -14.32 9.18
N SER A 74 -6.61 -14.31 7.86
CA SER A 74 -5.35 -13.82 7.27
C SER A 74 -5.18 -12.33 7.47
N ILE A 75 -6.25 -11.54 7.29
CA ILE A 75 -6.27 -10.10 7.55
C ILE A 75 -6.10 -9.82 9.05
N GLN A 76 -6.81 -10.53 9.93
CA GLN A 76 -6.66 -10.38 11.38
C GLN A 76 -5.25 -10.71 11.86
N LYS A 77 -4.63 -11.78 11.32
CA LYS A 77 -3.23 -12.12 11.62
C LYS A 77 -2.25 -11.07 11.09
N ALA A 78 -2.49 -10.53 9.89
CA ALA A 78 -1.67 -9.47 9.31
C ALA A 78 -1.79 -8.16 10.11
N ALA A 79 -3.01 -7.77 10.48
CA ALA A 79 -3.27 -6.57 11.27
C ALA A 79 -2.65 -6.65 12.67
N LYS A 80 -2.72 -7.81 13.34
CA LYS A 80 -2.07 -8.02 14.65
C LYS A 80 -0.54 -7.92 14.57
N LYS A 81 0.08 -8.42 13.49
CA LYS A 81 1.53 -8.31 13.28
C LYS A 81 1.95 -6.90 12.89
N ALA A 82 1.14 -6.19 12.09
CA ALA A 82 1.39 -4.81 11.70
C ALA A 82 1.27 -3.84 12.90
N GLY A 83 0.30 -4.05 13.78
CA GLY A 83 0.14 -3.25 15.00
C GLY A 83 1.36 -3.33 15.92
N ALA A 84 1.90 -4.53 16.13
CA ALA A 84 3.12 -4.70 16.93
C ALA A 84 4.34 -3.98 16.31
N LYS A 85 4.45 -3.99 14.98
CA LYS A 85 5.54 -3.32 14.26
C LYS A 85 5.38 -1.80 14.20
N LEU A 86 4.15 -1.28 14.13
CA LEU A 86 3.90 0.15 14.26
C LEU A 86 4.17 0.66 15.68
N THR A 87 3.79 -0.09 16.72
CA THR A 87 4.12 0.30 18.11
C THR A 87 5.63 0.28 18.35
N GLU A 88 6.35 -0.71 17.82
CA GLU A 88 7.81 -0.78 17.87
C GLU A 88 8.47 0.38 17.11
N ALA A 89 8.00 0.67 15.89
CA ALA A 89 8.49 1.78 15.09
C ALA A 89 8.14 3.16 15.68
N GLN A 90 6.97 3.31 16.30
CA GLN A 90 6.55 4.55 16.94
C GLN A 90 7.30 4.79 18.26
N ASN A 91 7.62 3.73 19.00
CA ASN A 91 8.50 3.82 20.17
C ASN A 91 9.94 4.15 19.77
N ALA A 92 10.45 3.54 18.69
CA ALA A 92 11.78 3.86 18.14
C ALA A 92 11.83 5.29 17.58
N PHE A 93 10.76 5.75 16.91
CA PHE A 93 10.65 7.12 16.42
C PHE A 93 10.56 8.13 17.56
N ASN A 94 9.80 7.87 18.63
CA ASN A 94 9.74 8.75 19.79
C ASN A 94 11.09 8.81 20.55
N ALA A 95 11.85 7.71 20.56
CA ALA A 95 13.21 7.69 21.10
C ALA A 95 14.20 8.45 20.20
N ALA A 96 14.05 8.37 18.87
CA ALA A 96 14.89 9.07 17.89
C ALA A 96 14.51 10.55 17.69
N ALA A 97 13.25 10.92 17.90
CA ALA A 97 12.71 12.27 17.78
C ALA A 97 12.97 13.15 19.02
N GLY A 98 13.79 12.67 19.97
CA GLY A 98 14.37 13.52 21.03
C GLY A 98 13.39 14.01 22.11
N LEU A 99 12.19 13.43 22.21
CA LEU A 99 11.19 13.81 23.23
C LEU A 99 11.38 13.08 24.57
N ALA A 100 12.49 12.35 24.74
CA ALA A 100 12.85 11.77 26.04
C ALA A 100 13.51 12.86 26.92
N PRO A 101 13.16 12.95 28.23
CA PRO A 101 13.86 13.84 29.14
C PRO A 101 15.31 13.34 29.28
N SER A 102 16.25 14.16 28.81
CA SER A 102 17.66 13.82 28.73
C SER A 102 18.40 14.26 29.99
N PRO A 103 19.20 13.41 30.64
CA PRO A 103 20.34 13.86 31.42
C PRO A 103 21.63 13.64 30.61
N GLY A 104 22.24 14.76 30.20
CA GLY A 104 23.70 14.93 30.21
C GLY A 104 24.49 14.53 28.96
N SER A 105 25.13 15.54 28.35
CA SER A 105 26.50 15.58 27.81
C SER A 105 26.87 14.60 26.67
N ALA A 106 27.57 14.94 25.59
CA ALA A 106 28.26 16.14 25.13
C ALA A 106 28.56 15.98 23.62
N ASP A 107 29.15 17.02 23.04
CA ASP A 107 29.85 17.11 21.74
C ASP A 107 29.12 17.66 20.51
N SER A 108 29.45 18.94 20.25
CA SER A 108 29.31 19.68 19.00
C SER A 108 30.33 19.19 17.97
N GLY A 109 29.91 18.95 16.73
CA GLY A 109 30.86 18.83 15.60
C GLY A 109 30.44 18.00 14.38
N SER A 110 29.20 17.54 14.22
CA SER A 110 28.81 16.78 13.02
C SER A 110 27.29 16.82 12.78
N THR A 111 26.81 17.75 11.96
CA THR A 111 25.42 17.73 11.46
C THR A 111 25.32 17.73 9.94
N ARG A 112 26.37 18.12 9.21
CA ARG A 112 26.30 18.27 7.76
C ARG A 112 26.46 16.96 6.96
N LEU A 113 27.23 15.99 7.46
CA LEU A 113 27.49 14.73 6.73
C LEU A 113 26.29 13.76 6.78
N VAL A 114 25.51 13.83 7.84
CA VAL A 114 24.31 12.98 8.00
C VAL A 114 23.17 13.50 7.13
N GLU A 115 22.99 14.82 7.05
CA GLU A 115 21.95 15.45 6.22
C GLU A 115 22.20 15.24 4.72
N VAL A 116 23.42 15.46 4.24
CA VAL A 116 23.80 15.23 2.83
C VAL A 116 23.66 13.75 2.43
N ARG A 117 24.00 12.81 3.33
CA ARG A 117 23.81 11.37 3.07
C ARG A 117 22.33 11.01 2.99
N ARG A 118 21.51 11.58 3.88
CA ARG A 118 20.06 11.35 3.89
C ARG A 118 19.39 11.85 2.62
N GLU A 119 19.74 13.05 2.14
CA GLU A 119 19.20 13.59 0.88
C GLU A 119 19.61 12.73 -0.34
N ALA A 120 20.86 12.27 -0.38
CA ALA A 120 21.34 11.39 -1.46
C ALA A 120 20.64 10.02 -1.44
N ASP A 121 20.35 9.48 -0.26
CA ASP A 121 19.58 8.25 -0.08
C ASP A 121 18.11 8.44 -0.51
N GLU A 122 17.46 9.55 -0.15
CA GLU A 122 16.07 9.85 -0.54
C GLU A 122 15.91 10.01 -2.07
N VAL A 123 16.84 10.70 -2.73
CA VAL A 123 16.84 10.83 -4.21
C VAL A 123 17.12 9.50 -4.89
N ARG A 124 18.00 8.66 -4.32
CA ARG A 124 18.26 7.31 -4.82
C ARG A 124 17.01 6.44 -4.71
N ASP A 125 16.35 6.44 -3.56
CA ASP A 125 15.17 5.61 -3.31
C ASP A 125 14.01 5.99 -4.24
N MET A 126 13.81 7.30 -4.49
CA MET A 126 12.86 7.78 -5.48
C MET A 126 13.17 7.30 -6.91
N LYS A 127 14.46 7.31 -7.30
CA LYS A 127 14.88 6.79 -8.61
C LYS A 127 14.72 5.27 -8.71
N LEU A 128 15.03 4.53 -7.64
CA LEU A 128 14.83 3.09 -7.57
C LEU A 128 13.34 2.72 -7.70
N ASP A 129 12.46 3.43 -6.99
CA ASP A 129 11.01 3.26 -7.14
C ASP A 129 10.56 3.46 -8.59
N HIS A 130 11.07 4.53 -9.23
CA HIS A 130 10.80 4.80 -10.63
C HIS A 130 11.29 3.68 -11.56
N SER A 131 12.52 3.18 -11.34
CA SER A 131 13.06 2.04 -12.10
C SER A 131 12.20 0.79 -11.95
N PHE A 132 11.73 0.47 -10.74
CA PHE A 132 10.83 -0.67 -10.54
C PHE A 132 9.47 -0.47 -11.22
N LYS A 133 8.94 0.75 -11.22
CA LYS A 133 7.70 1.07 -11.94
C LYS A 133 7.84 0.88 -13.45
N ILE A 134 8.96 1.27 -14.04
CA ILE A 134 9.25 1.04 -15.47
C ILE A 134 9.26 -0.46 -15.76
N VAL A 135 9.96 -1.27 -14.95
CA VAL A 135 9.99 -2.73 -15.12
C VAL A 135 8.58 -3.32 -15.07
N GLN A 136 7.75 -2.90 -14.10
CA GLN A 136 6.36 -3.36 -14.01
C GLN A 136 5.53 -3.02 -15.25
N VAL A 137 5.69 -1.80 -15.80
CA VAL A 137 4.98 -1.41 -17.02
C VAL A 137 5.43 -2.26 -18.19
N GLN A 138 6.73 -2.48 -18.37
CA GLN A 138 7.26 -3.26 -19.48
C GLN A 138 6.89 -4.74 -19.37
N VAL A 139 6.86 -5.33 -18.18
CA VAL A 139 6.35 -6.70 -17.98
C VAL A 139 4.88 -6.81 -18.42
N ARG A 140 4.04 -5.81 -18.11
CA ARG A 140 2.65 -5.81 -18.61
C ARG A 140 2.57 -5.70 -20.13
N VAL A 141 3.44 -4.92 -20.77
CA VAL A 141 3.52 -4.83 -22.23
C VAL A 141 3.89 -6.20 -22.81
N VAL A 142 4.89 -6.89 -22.26
CA VAL A 142 5.28 -8.24 -22.69
C VAL A 142 4.12 -9.23 -22.54
N GLU A 143 3.45 -9.25 -21.39
CA GLU A 143 2.30 -10.14 -21.17
C GLU A 143 1.14 -9.82 -22.13
N GLN A 144 0.84 -8.55 -22.36
CA GLN A 144 -0.19 -8.12 -23.31
C GLN A 144 0.13 -8.54 -24.74
N GLU A 145 1.37 -8.36 -25.19
CA GLU A 145 1.78 -8.78 -26.53
C GLU A 145 1.81 -10.31 -26.66
N ARG A 146 2.25 -11.04 -25.63
CA ARG A 146 2.23 -12.51 -25.64
C ARG A 146 0.80 -13.07 -25.66
N ALA A 147 -0.15 -12.42 -24.98
CA ALA A 147 -1.54 -12.82 -24.98
C ALA A 147 -2.21 -12.76 -26.38
N LYS A 148 -1.64 -11.99 -27.32
CA LYS A 148 -2.11 -11.94 -28.72
C LYS A 148 -1.76 -13.19 -29.53
N GLY A 149 -0.95 -14.10 -29.00
CA GLY A 149 -0.62 -15.38 -29.64
C GLY A 149 0.02 -15.20 -31.02
N ALA A 150 -0.60 -15.75 -32.07
CA ALA A 150 -0.08 -15.65 -33.44
C ALA A 150 -0.03 -14.21 -34.00
N ALA A 151 -0.79 -13.28 -33.42
CA ALA A 151 -0.78 -11.85 -33.78
C ALA A 151 0.17 -11.02 -32.90
N SER A 152 1.04 -11.68 -32.12
CA SER A 152 1.99 -11.02 -31.22
C SER A 152 3.11 -10.31 -31.99
N ASP A 153 3.37 -9.06 -31.64
CA ASP A 153 4.52 -8.32 -32.16
C ASP A 153 5.79 -8.67 -31.36
N GLN A 154 6.63 -9.52 -31.95
CA GLN A 154 7.89 -9.95 -31.34
C GLN A 154 8.90 -8.81 -31.17
N ASP A 155 8.86 -7.77 -32.01
CA ASP A 155 9.77 -6.63 -31.89
C ASP A 155 9.38 -5.76 -30.69
N THR A 156 8.08 -5.59 -30.44
CA THR A 156 7.59 -4.90 -29.23
C THR A 156 7.98 -5.66 -27.97
N ILE A 157 7.87 -7.00 -27.97
CA ILE A 157 8.33 -7.82 -26.83
C ILE A 157 9.84 -7.66 -26.62
N ARG A 158 10.63 -7.73 -27.69
CA ARG A 158 12.10 -7.62 -27.60
C ARG A 158 12.53 -6.26 -27.04
N ARG A 159 11.92 -5.17 -27.49
CA ARG A 159 12.19 -3.80 -27.00
C ARG A 159 11.80 -3.62 -25.53
N ALA A 160 10.67 -4.21 -25.13
CA ALA A 160 10.24 -4.17 -23.74
C ALA A 160 11.21 -4.93 -22.83
N LEU A 161 11.70 -6.10 -23.26
CA LEU A 161 12.71 -6.88 -22.54
C LEU A 161 14.06 -6.14 -22.45
N GLU A 162 14.53 -5.52 -23.53
CA GLU A 162 15.74 -4.69 -23.52
C GLU A 162 15.62 -3.52 -22.53
N THR A 163 14.45 -2.87 -22.50
CA THR A 163 14.18 -1.79 -21.54
C THR A 163 14.22 -2.29 -20.09
N ILE A 164 13.69 -3.49 -19.83
CA ILE A 164 13.75 -4.13 -18.50
C ILE A 164 15.20 -4.38 -18.11
N GLU A 165 16.01 -4.92 -19.02
CA GLU A 165 17.42 -5.24 -18.77
C GLU A 165 18.25 -3.99 -18.44
N ILE A 166 18.13 -2.93 -19.26
CA ILE A 166 18.81 -1.66 -19.03
C ILE A 166 18.37 -1.06 -17.69
N THR A 167 17.07 -1.05 -17.42
CA THR A 167 16.52 -0.48 -16.18
C THR A 167 16.97 -1.25 -14.95
N ALA A 168 16.97 -2.58 -15.03
CA ALA A 168 17.41 -3.45 -13.93
C ALA A 168 18.90 -3.28 -13.64
N THR A 169 19.73 -3.14 -14.68
CA THR A 169 21.18 -2.89 -14.54
C THR A 169 21.44 -1.56 -13.84
N ASN A 170 20.79 -0.49 -14.32
CA ASN A 170 20.92 0.85 -13.71
C ASN A 170 20.44 0.85 -12.25
N ALA A 171 19.30 0.22 -11.94
CA ALA A 171 18.80 0.11 -10.58
C ALA A 171 19.75 -0.69 -9.67
N ARG A 172 20.32 -1.78 -10.19
CA ARG A 172 21.30 -2.60 -9.46
C ARG A 172 22.57 -1.81 -9.15
N ASP A 173 23.06 -1.00 -10.08
CA ASP A 173 24.25 -0.18 -9.88
C ASP A 173 23.99 0.92 -8.82
N MET A 174 22.79 1.49 -8.81
CA MET A 174 22.36 2.42 -7.77
C MET A 174 22.27 1.77 -6.37
N ILE A 175 21.92 0.49 -6.28
CA ILE A 175 21.93 -0.25 -5.01
C ILE A 175 23.37 -0.53 -4.56
N LYS A 176 24.25 -0.96 -5.47
CA LYS A 176 25.65 -1.31 -5.14
C LYS A 176 26.45 -0.12 -4.63
N SER A 177 26.22 1.08 -5.15
CA SER A 177 26.90 2.30 -4.69
C SER A 177 26.56 2.73 -3.25
N SER A 178 25.55 2.12 -2.62
CA SER A 178 25.19 2.35 -1.20
C SER A 178 25.98 1.47 -0.21
N GLY A 179 26.52 0.34 -0.67
CA GLY A 179 27.32 -0.59 0.12
C GLY A 179 28.80 -0.23 0.04
N GLY A 180 29.25 0.69 0.88
CA GLY A 180 30.62 1.20 0.88
C GLY A 180 31.70 0.10 0.91
N ALA A 181 32.42 -0.04 -0.19
CA ALA A 181 33.77 -0.55 -0.26
C ALA A 181 34.45 0.02 -1.52
N ASP A 182 35.59 0.67 -1.34
CA ASP A 182 36.59 1.04 -2.36
C ASP A 182 36.44 2.34 -3.18
N GLU A 183 36.05 3.46 -2.57
CA GLU A 183 36.60 4.73 -3.05
C GLU A 183 37.02 5.64 -1.88
N PRO A 184 38.33 5.81 -1.62
CA PRO A 184 38.80 6.79 -0.65
C PRO A 184 38.41 8.19 -1.12
N VAL A 185 37.75 8.94 -0.26
CA VAL A 185 37.39 10.34 -0.53
C VAL A 185 38.68 11.17 -0.59
N SER A 186 39.18 11.42 -1.81
CA SER A 186 40.30 12.31 -2.07
C SER A 186 39.80 13.75 -2.12
N GLY A 187 39.74 14.40 -0.96
CA GLY A 187 39.50 15.84 -0.86
C GLY A 187 40.78 16.57 -0.44
N THR A 188 41.15 17.64 -1.13
CA THR A 188 42.19 18.56 -0.66
C THR A 188 41.58 19.46 0.42
N ILE A 189 42.16 19.43 1.62
CA ILE A 189 41.83 20.37 2.69
C ILE A 189 42.48 21.71 2.30
N VAL A 190 41.66 22.75 2.14
CA VAL A 190 42.15 24.13 2.00
C VAL A 190 42.02 24.76 3.38
N ASP A 191 43.17 25.13 3.95
CA ASP A 191 43.31 25.94 5.17
C ASP A 191 43.09 27.43 4.86
#